data_AF-A0A261B0G5-F1
#
_entry.id   AF-A0A261B0G5-F1
#
_cell.length_a   1.000
_cell.length_b   1.000
_cell.length_c   1.000
_cell.angle_alpha   90.00
_cell.angle_beta   90.00
_cell.angle_gamma   90.00
#
_symmetry.space_group_name_H-M   'P 1'
#
loop_
_entity.id
_entity.type
_entity.pdbx_description
1 polymer ?
#
loop_
_entity_poly.entity_id
_entity_poly.type
_entity_poly.pdbx_seq_one_letter_code
_entity_poly.pdbx_strand_id
1 'polypeptide(L)'
;LSETATTLENTRQLFTRIYKLFQCGPYKLCISSSTQNIKVILEIPEFRNFTVLFLVGGHFKKEQLDEVLEFEREDQDLHIIRGVIPEDYYHPNLFKFTDVHYCDARWIRLEHLLSIKNTFMITLGMNNLTIPDINTFLHHWMNSEYELFEFISIDIEKGPSTPLDVLFRGITVLKGYRVLNYAPRRHPLLPRPTAEALSLNSAQYFERASAGERERKRERERERERERERERDHKCSAGVTSSPVAIPFPLSGTY
;
A
#
# COMPACT_ATOMS: atom_id res chain seq x y z
N LEU A 1 -33.32 -8.03 -8.23
CA LEU A 1 -32.51 -7.12 -9.10
C LEU A 1 -33.44 -6.64 -10.18
N SER A 2 -33.32 -5.38 -10.61
CA SER A 2 -34.18 -4.85 -11.66
C SER A 2 -33.60 -5.20 -13.03
N GLU A 3 -34.42 -5.77 -13.91
CA GLU A 3 -34.02 -6.05 -15.30
C GLU A 3 -33.77 -4.76 -16.11
N THR A 4 -34.28 -3.62 -15.64
CA THR A 4 -34.10 -2.31 -16.28
C THR A 4 -32.94 -1.49 -15.71
N ALA A 5 -32.30 -1.94 -14.63
CA ALA A 5 -31.20 -1.22 -14.01
C ALA A 5 -29.88 -1.46 -14.76
N THR A 6 -29.01 -0.45 -14.80
CA THR A 6 -27.67 -0.59 -15.39
C THR A 6 -26.86 -1.64 -14.64
N THR A 7 -25.84 -2.21 -15.30
CA THR A 7 -24.92 -3.16 -14.66
C THR A 7 -24.29 -2.59 -13.39
N LEU A 8 -23.95 -1.30 -13.39
CA LEU A 8 -23.38 -0.61 -12.24
C LEU A 8 -24.37 -0.52 -11.07
N GLU A 9 -25.62 -0.13 -11.33
CA GLU A 9 -26.65 -0.03 -10.29
C GLU A 9 -27.00 -1.40 -9.70
N ASN A 10 -27.13 -2.42 -10.55
CA ASN A 10 -27.34 -3.80 -10.09
C ASN A 10 -26.14 -4.31 -9.26
N THR A 11 -24.91 -3.97 -9.65
CA THR A 11 -23.69 -4.31 -8.90
C THR A 11 -23.68 -3.64 -7.54
N ARG A 12 -24.03 -2.35 -7.47
CA ARG A 12 -24.12 -1.59 -6.22
C ARG A 12 -25.15 -2.18 -5.26
N GLN A 13 -26.35 -2.51 -5.75
CA GLN A 13 -27.40 -3.12 -4.93
C GLN A 13 -26.99 -4.49 -4.40
N LEU A 14 -26.38 -5.34 -5.24
CA LEU A 14 -25.85 -6.63 -4.83
C LEU A 14 -24.76 -6.49 -3.78
N PHE A 15 -23.78 -5.61 -4.03
CA PHE A 15 -22.68 -5.36 -3.11
C PHE A 15 -23.22 -4.93 -1.74
N THR A 16 -24.09 -3.93 -1.68
CA THR A 16 -24.67 -3.45 -0.42
C THR A 16 -25.44 -4.55 0.32
N ARG A 17 -26.16 -5.41 -0.41
CA ARG A 17 -26.87 -6.53 0.20
C ARG A 17 -25.91 -7.57 0.76
N ILE A 18 -24.88 -7.97 0.01
CA ILE A 18 -23.85 -8.93 0.46
C ILE A 18 -23.10 -8.37 1.67
N TYR A 19 -22.64 -7.12 1.58
CA TYR A 19 -21.85 -6.49 2.64
C TYR A 19 -22.61 -6.44 3.96
N LYS A 20 -23.91 -6.08 3.92
CA LYS A 20 -24.79 -6.06 5.10
C LYS A 20 -25.10 -7.46 5.63
N LEU A 21 -25.36 -8.43 4.77
CA LEU A 21 -25.72 -9.79 5.17
C LEU A 21 -24.57 -10.52 5.86
N PHE A 22 -23.35 -10.37 5.35
CA PHE A 22 -22.19 -11.12 5.82
C PHE A 22 -21.29 -10.33 6.78
N GLN A 23 -21.63 -9.07 7.10
CA GLN A 23 -20.81 -8.18 7.92
C GLN A 23 -19.34 -8.18 7.46
N CYS A 24 -19.15 -8.04 6.15
CA CYS A 24 -17.85 -8.18 5.53
C CYS A 24 -16.85 -7.19 6.14
N GLY A 25 -15.64 -7.66 6.41
CA GLY A 25 -14.52 -6.80 6.80
C GLY A 25 -14.00 -5.94 5.64
N PRO A 26 -12.75 -5.48 5.73
CA PRO A 26 -12.12 -4.73 4.65
C PRO A 26 -12.13 -5.56 3.35
N TYR A 27 -12.38 -4.91 2.22
CA TYR A 27 -12.43 -5.57 0.91
C TYR A 27 -11.39 -5.01 -0.05
N LYS A 28 -11.22 -5.69 -1.18
CA LYS A 28 -10.36 -5.25 -2.28
C LYS A 28 -11.24 -4.92 -3.47
N LEU A 29 -10.98 -3.81 -4.14
CA LEU A 29 -11.71 -3.38 -5.33
C LEU A 29 -10.90 -3.73 -6.56
N CYS A 30 -11.55 -4.26 -7.61
CA CYS A 30 -10.89 -4.60 -8.86
C CYS A 30 -11.59 -3.89 -10.01
N ILE A 31 -10.83 -3.17 -10.83
CA ILE A 31 -11.30 -2.42 -11.99
C ILE A 31 -10.60 -2.93 -13.24
N SER A 32 -11.41 -3.27 -14.26
CA SER A 32 -10.91 -3.74 -15.55
C SER A 32 -10.45 -2.56 -16.42
N SER A 33 -9.45 -2.75 -17.28
CA SER A 33 -9.09 -1.73 -18.29
C SER A 33 -10.23 -1.42 -19.26
N SER A 34 -11.17 -2.36 -19.44
CA SER A 34 -12.39 -2.16 -20.26
C SER A 34 -13.45 -1.29 -19.58
N THR A 35 -13.29 -0.99 -18.29
CA THR A 35 -14.24 -0.19 -17.52
C THR A 35 -14.18 1.27 -17.97
N GLN A 36 -15.33 1.79 -18.38
CA GLN A 36 -15.51 3.21 -18.67
C GLN A 36 -15.85 3.97 -17.38
N ASN A 37 -15.42 5.23 -17.30
CA ASN A 37 -15.71 6.14 -16.18
C ASN A 37 -15.24 5.59 -14.83
N ILE A 38 -13.93 5.30 -14.70
CA ILE A 38 -13.34 4.76 -13.47
C ILE A 38 -13.59 5.71 -12.31
N LYS A 39 -13.44 7.02 -12.55
CA LYS A 39 -13.75 8.07 -11.59
C LYS A 39 -15.14 7.92 -10.95
N VAL A 40 -16.17 7.67 -11.74
CA VAL A 40 -17.55 7.50 -11.22
C VAL A 40 -17.61 6.33 -10.25
N ILE A 41 -16.92 5.21 -10.55
CA ILE A 41 -16.90 4.03 -9.67
C ILE A 41 -16.18 4.33 -8.36
N LEU A 42 -15.04 5.03 -8.43
CA LEU A 42 -14.25 5.40 -7.26
C LEU A 42 -14.98 6.41 -6.35
N GLU A 43 -15.87 7.23 -6.92
CA GLU A 43 -16.67 8.21 -6.18
C GLU A 43 -17.92 7.61 -5.51
N ILE A 44 -18.35 6.39 -5.89
CA ILE A 44 -19.51 5.72 -5.28
C ILE A 44 -19.23 5.43 -3.79
N PRO A 45 -20.00 6.02 -2.85
CA PRO A 45 -19.72 5.90 -1.41
C PRO A 45 -19.58 4.46 -0.92
N GLU A 46 -20.42 3.55 -1.43
CA GLU A 46 -20.42 2.13 -1.06
C GLU A 46 -19.11 1.42 -1.43
N PHE A 47 -18.42 1.88 -2.48
CA PHE A 47 -17.19 1.29 -2.99
C PHE A 47 -15.92 1.95 -2.45
N ARG A 48 -16.00 3.04 -1.68
CA ARG A 48 -14.82 3.80 -1.24
C ARG A 48 -13.97 3.11 -0.18
N ASN A 49 -14.56 2.21 0.61
CA ASN A 49 -13.90 1.60 1.76
C ASN A 49 -13.09 0.33 1.42
N PHE A 50 -12.43 0.31 0.25
CA PHE A 50 -11.48 -0.75 -0.08
C PHE A 50 -10.13 -0.53 0.61
N THR A 51 -9.37 -1.62 0.75
CA THR A 51 -7.99 -1.60 1.24
C THR A 51 -6.98 -1.59 0.11
N VAL A 52 -7.29 -2.30 -0.98
CA VAL A 52 -6.44 -2.42 -2.15
C VAL A 52 -7.29 -2.18 -3.40
N LEU A 53 -6.81 -1.31 -4.28
CA LEU A 53 -7.32 -1.14 -5.64
C LEU A 53 -6.46 -1.95 -6.61
N PHE A 54 -7.09 -2.91 -7.29
CA PHE A 54 -6.49 -3.63 -8.40
C PHE A 54 -6.92 -3.04 -9.73
N LEU A 55 -5.95 -2.71 -10.58
CA LEU A 55 -6.17 -2.48 -11.99
C LEU A 55 -5.71 -3.70 -12.78
N VAL A 56 -6.62 -4.28 -13.55
CA VAL A 56 -6.37 -5.50 -14.33
C VAL A 56 -6.88 -5.31 -15.76
N GLY A 57 -6.09 -5.64 -16.78
CA GLY A 57 -6.60 -5.59 -18.14
C GLY A 57 -5.53 -5.69 -19.20
N GLY A 58 -5.88 -5.23 -20.41
CA GLY A 58 -5.02 -5.26 -21.59
C GLY A 58 -4.18 -4.00 -21.74
N HIS A 59 -4.82 -2.88 -22.04
CA HIS A 59 -4.17 -1.58 -22.21
C HIS A 59 -4.92 -0.52 -21.40
N PHE A 60 -4.20 0.25 -20.59
CA PHE A 60 -4.76 1.39 -19.88
C PHE A 60 -4.54 2.67 -20.68
N LYS A 61 -5.59 3.49 -20.77
CA LYS A 61 -5.48 4.83 -21.32
C LYS A 61 -4.91 5.79 -20.28
N LYS A 62 -4.22 6.83 -20.73
CA LYS A 62 -3.67 7.88 -19.87
C LYS A 62 -4.75 8.45 -18.94
N GLU A 63 -5.91 8.78 -19.49
CA GLU A 63 -7.00 9.41 -18.74
C GLU A 63 -7.53 8.49 -17.62
N GLN A 64 -7.57 7.17 -17.87
CA GLN A 64 -7.97 6.20 -16.86
C GLN A 64 -6.97 6.10 -15.71
N LEU A 65 -5.66 6.20 -16.01
CA LEU A 65 -4.61 6.19 -15.00
C LEU A 65 -4.62 7.50 -14.20
N ASP A 66 -4.79 8.64 -14.86
CA ASP A 66 -4.89 9.96 -14.23
C ASP A 66 -6.09 10.00 -13.27
N GLU A 67 -7.26 9.47 -13.66
CA GLU A 67 -8.42 9.36 -12.78
C GLU A 67 -8.12 8.57 -11.49
N VAL A 68 -7.31 7.51 -11.57
CA VAL A 68 -6.91 6.71 -10.41
C VAL A 68 -5.86 7.45 -9.57
N LEU A 69 -4.85 8.03 -10.21
CA LEU A 69 -3.76 8.72 -9.53
C LEU A 69 -4.13 10.10 -8.98
N GLU A 70 -5.25 10.68 -9.38
CA GLU A 70 -5.84 11.88 -8.78
C GLU A 70 -6.88 11.58 -7.71
N PHE A 71 -7.25 10.31 -7.50
CA PHE A 71 -8.23 9.95 -6.48
C PHE A 71 -7.72 10.29 -5.06
N GLU A 72 -8.54 10.96 -4.26
CA GLU A 72 -8.18 11.56 -2.96
C GLU A 72 -7.99 10.54 -1.82
N ARG A 73 -7.17 9.50 -2.02
CA ARG A 73 -6.82 8.49 -1.00
C ARG A 73 -5.35 8.07 -1.14
N GLU A 74 -4.62 8.17 -0.04
CA GLU A 74 -3.21 7.78 0.08
C GLU A 74 -3.01 6.61 1.07
N ASP A 75 -3.99 6.39 1.95
CA ASP A 75 -4.03 5.34 2.98
C ASP A 75 -4.35 3.93 2.43
N GLN A 76 -4.56 3.84 1.12
CA GLN A 76 -4.92 2.62 0.39
C GLN A 76 -3.74 2.13 -0.46
N ASP A 77 -3.83 0.88 -0.88
CA ASP A 77 -2.84 0.23 -1.74
C ASP A 77 -3.29 0.28 -3.22
N LEU A 78 -2.35 0.44 -4.15
CA LEU A 78 -2.58 0.40 -5.59
C LEU A 78 -1.75 -0.71 -6.25
N HIS A 79 -2.44 -1.64 -6.91
CA HIS A 79 -1.81 -2.78 -7.57
C HIS A 79 -2.24 -2.86 -9.04
N ILE A 80 -1.31 -2.60 -9.95
CA ILE A 80 -1.49 -2.80 -11.40
C ILE A 80 -0.81 -4.12 -11.77
N ILE A 81 -1.57 -5.21 -11.63
CA ILE A 81 -1.05 -6.58 -11.75
C ILE A 81 -0.99 -7.03 -13.22
N ARG A 82 -1.88 -6.52 -14.07
CA ARG A 82 -1.92 -6.87 -15.51
C ARG A 82 -2.37 -5.67 -16.33
N GLY A 83 -1.65 -5.41 -17.41
CA GLY A 83 -2.01 -4.40 -18.40
C GLY A 83 -0.81 -3.57 -18.81
N VAL A 84 -0.86 -3.07 -20.04
CA VAL A 84 0.16 -2.21 -20.63
C VAL A 84 -0.16 -0.77 -20.28
N ILE A 85 0.80 -0.10 -19.66
CA ILE A 85 0.81 1.34 -19.40
C ILE A 85 1.62 2.01 -20.53
N PRO A 86 1.22 3.20 -21.02
CA PRO A 86 2.01 3.92 -22.03
C PRO A 86 3.46 4.19 -21.56
N GLU A 87 4.44 3.98 -22.42
CA GLU A 87 5.88 4.10 -22.06
C GLU A 87 6.31 5.53 -21.71
N ASP A 88 5.64 6.52 -22.30
CA ASP A 88 5.83 7.94 -22.04
C ASP A 88 4.96 8.46 -20.88
N TYR A 89 4.19 7.59 -20.22
CA TYR A 89 3.33 7.97 -19.12
C TYR A 89 4.14 8.57 -17.96
N TYR A 90 3.64 9.70 -17.45
CA TYR A 90 4.19 10.39 -16.31
C TYR A 90 3.04 10.99 -15.49
N HIS A 91 3.15 10.87 -14.18
CA HIS A 91 2.26 11.52 -13.24
C HIS A 91 3.05 11.87 -11.97
N PRO A 92 2.79 12.98 -11.26
CA PRO A 92 3.49 13.26 -10.00
C PRO A 92 3.14 12.28 -8.88
N ASN A 93 1.93 11.69 -8.93
CA ASN A 93 1.37 10.86 -7.87
C ASN A 93 1.60 9.34 -8.04
N LEU A 94 2.64 8.90 -8.75
CA LEU A 94 2.89 7.45 -8.97
C LEU A 94 2.99 6.68 -7.65
N PHE A 95 3.72 7.23 -6.68
CA PHE A 95 4.04 6.54 -5.44
C PHE A 95 3.26 7.07 -4.22
N LYS A 96 2.13 7.76 -4.43
CA LYS A 96 1.37 8.38 -3.33
C LYS A 96 0.62 7.37 -2.43
N PHE A 97 0.32 6.19 -2.97
CA PHE A 97 -0.40 5.15 -2.24
C PHE A 97 0.53 4.49 -1.23
N THR A 98 -0.05 3.89 -0.19
CA THR A 98 0.71 3.25 0.88
C THR A 98 1.58 2.11 0.34
N ASP A 99 0.98 1.23 -0.47
CA ASP A 99 1.66 0.15 -1.18
C ASP A 99 1.40 0.30 -2.69
N VAL A 100 2.46 0.27 -3.48
CA VAL A 100 2.40 0.40 -4.94
C VAL A 100 3.04 -0.81 -5.58
N HIS A 101 2.26 -1.56 -6.34
CA HIS A 101 2.74 -2.69 -7.13
C HIS A 101 2.46 -2.45 -8.62
N TYR A 102 3.52 -2.27 -9.40
CA TYR A 102 3.49 -2.24 -10.86
C TYR A 102 4.13 -3.51 -11.43
N CYS A 103 3.30 -4.44 -11.92
CA CYS A 103 3.80 -5.70 -12.48
C CYS A 103 4.55 -5.49 -13.81
N ASP A 104 4.05 -4.60 -14.67
CA ASP A 104 4.79 -4.04 -15.81
C ASP A 104 5.19 -2.60 -15.46
N ALA A 105 6.46 -2.44 -15.12
CA ALA A 105 7.10 -1.20 -14.70
C ALA A 105 8.11 -0.69 -15.74
N ARG A 106 8.04 -1.15 -17.01
CA ARG A 106 8.98 -0.71 -18.07
C ARG A 106 8.90 0.78 -18.42
N TRP A 107 7.77 1.40 -18.11
CA TRP A 107 7.53 2.85 -18.21
C TRP A 107 8.11 3.64 -17.01
N ILE A 108 8.51 2.96 -15.93
CA ILE A 108 9.17 3.59 -14.79
C ILE A 108 10.64 3.88 -15.15
N ARG A 109 11.02 5.15 -15.01
CA ARG A 109 12.39 5.64 -15.21
C ARG A 109 13.05 6.01 -13.89
N LEU A 110 14.37 6.15 -13.90
CA LEU A 110 15.15 6.56 -12.72
C LEU A 110 14.60 7.84 -12.10
N GLU A 111 14.24 8.86 -12.91
CA GLU A 111 13.71 10.11 -12.38
C GLU A 111 12.45 9.95 -11.53
N HIS A 112 11.62 8.93 -11.79
CA HIS A 112 10.43 8.64 -10.99
C HIS A 112 10.82 8.11 -9.61
N LEU A 113 11.88 7.29 -9.52
CA LEU A 113 12.35 6.74 -8.25
C LEU A 113 12.99 7.82 -7.38
N LEU A 114 13.68 8.78 -8.00
CA LEU A 114 14.27 9.92 -7.30
C LEU A 114 13.22 10.91 -6.76
N SER A 115 11.94 10.78 -7.16
CA SER A 115 10.84 11.59 -6.65
C SER A 115 10.00 10.90 -5.58
N ILE A 116 10.34 9.67 -5.17
CA ILE A 116 9.62 8.93 -4.11
C ILE A 116 9.66 9.73 -2.81
N LYS A 117 8.54 9.75 -2.08
CA LYS A 117 8.43 10.40 -0.77
C LYS A 117 7.50 9.60 0.14
N ASN A 118 8.02 9.11 1.26
CA ASN A 118 7.24 8.56 2.37
C ASN A 118 6.23 7.47 1.96
N THR A 119 6.67 6.47 1.20
CA THR A 119 5.83 5.35 0.74
C THR A 119 6.06 4.11 1.62
N PHE A 120 5.06 3.31 1.98
CA PHE A 120 5.34 2.12 2.79
C PHE A 120 6.03 1.02 1.98
N MET A 121 5.44 0.60 0.85
CA MET A 121 6.01 -0.45 0.01
C MET A 121 5.94 -0.12 -1.48
N ILE A 122 7.02 -0.40 -2.21
CA ILE A 122 7.07 -0.27 -3.66
C ILE A 122 7.54 -1.60 -4.26
N THR A 123 6.77 -2.14 -5.20
CA THR A 123 7.10 -3.36 -5.95
C THR A 123 7.10 -3.05 -7.43
N LEU A 124 8.27 -3.17 -8.06
CA LEU A 124 8.46 -3.03 -9.50
C LEU A 124 8.79 -4.40 -10.08
N GLY A 125 7.88 -4.94 -10.88
CA GLY A 125 8.08 -6.18 -11.62
C GLY A 125 8.98 -5.96 -12.84
N MET A 126 8.53 -6.40 -14.02
CA MET A 126 9.27 -6.23 -15.26
C MET A 126 9.60 -4.74 -15.51
N ASN A 127 10.88 -4.39 -15.57
CA ASN A 127 11.33 -3.00 -15.68
C ASN A 127 12.56 -2.90 -16.60
N ASN A 128 12.87 -1.66 -17.00
CA ASN A 128 14.02 -1.34 -17.86
C ASN A 128 15.17 -0.68 -17.08
N LEU A 129 15.17 -0.75 -15.74
CA LEU A 129 16.19 -0.12 -14.92
C LEU A 129 17.51 -0.88 -15.08
N THR A 130 18.56 -0.15 -15.43
CA THR A 130 19.89 -0.74 -15.51
C THR A 130 20.50 -0.86 -14.12
N ILE A 131 21.51 -1.73 -13.96
CA ILE A 131 22.25 -1.83 -12.69
C ILE A 131 22.83 -0.47 -12.25
N PRO A 132 23.41 0.36 -13.14
CA PRO A 132 23.78 1.73 -12.81
C PRO A 132 22.62 2.63 -12.33
N ASP A 133 21.41 2.49 -12.89
CA ASP A 133 20.24 3.25 -12.44
C ASP A 133 19.88 2.86 -11.00
N ILE A 134 19.83 1.56 -10.71
CA ILE A 134 19.55 1.07 -9.37
C ILE A 134 20.64 1.52 -8.39
N ASN A 135 21.92 1.46 -8.77
CA ASN A 135 23.01 1.97 -7.94
C ASN A 135 22.84 3.47 -7.63
N THR A 136 22.49 4.27 -8.64
CA THR A 136 22.24 5.71 -8.49
C THR A 136 21.08 5.97 -7.53
N PHE A 137 19.99 5.22 -7.68
CA PHE A 137 18.85 5.28 -6.78
C PHE A 137 19.20 4.89 -5.33
N LEU A 138 20.00 3.84 -5.12
CA LEU A 138 20.45 3.44 -3.79
C LEU A 138 21.29 4.54 -3.12
N HIS A 139 22.19 5.19 -3.86
CA HIS A 139 22.94 6.34 -3.35
C HIS A 139 22.03 7.51 -3.01
N HIS A 140 21.02 7.80 -3.83
CA HIS A 140 20.04 8.83 -3.52
C HIS A 140 19.28 8.51 -2.22
N TRP A 141 18.81 7.27 -2.08
CA TRP A 141 18.13 6.82 -0.87
C TRP A 141 19.02 6.95 0.39
N MET A 142 20.27 6.49 0.32
CA MET A 142 21.21 6.57 1.45
C MET A 142 21.56 8.00 1.88
N ASN A 143 21.55 8.94 0.93
CA ASN A 143 21.88 10.34 1.20
C ASN A 143 20.64 11.22 1.41
N SER A 144 19.44 10.64 1.40
CA SER A 144 18.21 11.37 1.65
C SER A 144 18.11 11.74 3.13
N GLU A 145 17.67 12.98 3.40
CA GLU A 145 17.36 13.44 4.77
C GLU A 145 16.11 12.76 5.34
N TYR A 146 15.26 12.22 4.47
CA TYR A 146 13.98 11.62 4.83
C TYR A 146 13.92 10.16 4.40
N GLU A 147 13.17 9.36 5.17
CA GLU A 147 12.84 7.99 4.79
C GLU A 147 11.97 8.02 3.52
N LEU A 148 12.49 7.46 2.43
CA LEU A 148 11.79 7.42 1.15
C LEU A 148 10.72 6.32 1.15
N PHE A 149 11.06 5.15 1.71
CA PHE A 149 10.15 4.02 1.86
C PHE A 149 10.57 3.06 2.97
N GLU A 150 9.64 2.21 3.44
CA GLU A 150 9.93 1.15 4.42
C GLU A 150 10.41 -0.14 3.73
N PHE A 151 9.78 -0.50 2.61
CA PHE A 151 10.12 -1.67 1.81
C PHE A 151 10.17 -1.37 0.31
N ILE A 152 11.17 -1.92 -0.38
CA ILE A 152 11.21 -1.90 -1.84
C ILE A 152 11.60 -3.27 -2.40
N SER A 153 10.94 -3.66 -3.50
CA SER A 153 11.27 -4.81 -4.31
C SER A 153 11.37 -4.38 -5.77
N ILE A 154 12.50 -4.66 -6.41
CA ILE A 154 12.73 -4.40 -7.84
C ILE A 154 13.22 -5.70 -8.45
N ASP A 155 12.48 -6.22 -9.44
CA ASP A 155 12.91 -7.38 -10.18
C ASP A 155 14.13 -7.02 -11.05
N ILE A 156 15.20 -7.79 -10.95
CA ILE A 156 16.36 -7.64 -11.83
C ILE A 156 16.31 -8.80 -12.82
N GLU A 157 16.41 -8.49 -14.11
CA GLU A 157 16.42 -9.52 -15.15
C GLU A 157 17.47 -10.59 -14.83
N LYS A 158 17.09 -11.86 -14.98
CA LYS A 158 17.97 -13.00 -14.72
C LYS A 158 19.06 -13.08 -15.78
N GLY A 159 20.16 -12.37 -15.54
CA GLY A 159 21.44 -12.65 -16.19
C GLY A 159 22.12 -13.90 -15.60
N PRO A 160 23.18 -14.42 -16.26
CA PRO A 160 23.98 -15.53 -15.74
C PRO A 160 24.63 -15.22 -14.38
N SER A 161 24.88 -13.93 -14.09
CA SER A 161 25.26 -13.42 -12.79
C SER A 161 24.90 -11.94 -12.70
N THR A 162 24.19 -11.52 -11.65
CA THR A 162 23.97 -10.10 -11.36
C THR A 162 25.28 -9.51 -10.84
N PRO A 163 25.85 -8.47 -11.47
CA PRO A 163 27.13 -7.89 -11.05
C PRO A 163 26.95 -7.08 -9.75
N LEU A 164 26.94 -7.79 -8.60
CA LEU A 164 26.71 -7.20 -7.28
C LEU A 164 27.76 -6.14 -6.90
N ASP A 165 28.96 -6.25 -7.45
CA ASP A 165 30.05 -5.28 -7.32
C ASP A 165 29.72 -3.94 -8.00
N VAL A 166 28.99 -3.99 -9.12
CA VAL A 166 28.50 -2.80 -9.81
C VAL A 166 27.25 -2.27 -9.11
N LEU A 167 26.31 -3.14 -8.74
CA LEU A 167 25.06 -2.78 -8.08
C LEU A 167 25.28 -2.04 -6.75
N PHE A 168 26.22 -2.52 -5.93
CA PHE A 168 26.52 -1.97 -4.61
C PHE A 168 27.84 -1.18 -4.58
N ARG A 169 28.28 -0.67 -5.72
CA ARG A 169 29.49 0.15 -5.79
C ARG A 169 29.36 1.35 -4.86
N GLY A 170 30.33 1.52 -3.97
CA GLY A 170 30.34 2.60 -2.99
C GLY A 170 29.40 2.39 -1.79
N ILE A 171 28.77 1.21 -1.67
CA ILE A 171 27.84 0.88 -0.59
C ILE A 171 28.40 -0.29 0.21
N THR A 172 28.47 -0.13 1.53
CA THR A 172 28.81 -1.24 2.43
C THR A 172 27.58 -2.10 2.63
N VAL A 173 27.62 -3.35 2.16
CA VAL A 173 26.48 -4.28 2.24
C VAL A 173 26.76 -5.49 3.13
N LEU A 174 25.77 -5.87 3.93
CA LEU A 174 25.79 -7.15 4.63
C LEU A 174 25.41 -8.27 3.65
N LYS A 175 26.34 -9.17 3.37
CA LYS A 175 26.07 -10.35 2.53
C LYS A 175 25.44 -11.45 3.37
N GLY A 176 24.11 -11.49 3.38
CA GLY A 176 23.35 -12.60 3.97
C GLY A 176 23.14 -13.72 2.95
N TYR A 177 23.81 -14.85 3.11
CA TYR A 177 23.49 -16.05 2.34
C TYR A 177 22.21 -16.67 2.91
N ARG A 178 21.06 -16.41 2.28
CA ARG A 178 19.86 -17.20 2.56
C ARG A 178 20.08 -18.60 1.99
N VAL A 179 20.48 -19.53 2.85
CA VAL A 179 20.34 -20.96 2.56
C VAL A 179 18.85 -21.23 2.47
N LEU A 180 18.29 -21.18 1.27
CA LEU A 180 16.97 -21.72 1.01
C LEU A 180 17.07 -23.23 1.24
N ASN A 181 16.81 -23.66 2.48
CA ASN A 181 16.59 -25.06 2.81
C ASN A 181 15.29 -25.49 2.12
N TYR A 182 15.38 -25.77 0.82
CA TYR A 182 14.46 -26.68 0.16
C TYR A 182 14.70 -28.04 0.80
N ALA A 183 14.04 -28.34 1.92
CA ALA A 183 13.79 -29.72 2.27
C ALA A 183 12.90 -30.26 1.15
N PRO A 184 13.40 -31.15 0.27
CA PRO A 184 12.56 -31.69 -0.78
C PRO A 184 11.58 -32.62 -0.08
N ARG A 185 10.34 -32.18 0.13
CA ARG A 185 9.23 -33.12 0.23
C ARG A 185 9.15 -33.78 -1.14
N ARG A 186 9.87 -34.90 -1.30
CA ARG A 186 9.83 -35.76 -2.48
C ARG A 186 8.40 -36.29 -2.63
N HIS A 187 7.55 -35.56 -3.35
CA HIS A 187 6.36 -36.12 -3.96
C HIS A 187 6.68 -36.37 -5.45
N PRO A 188 6.67 -37.62 -5.95
CA PRO A 188 7.39 -37.95 -7.19
C PRO A 188 6.77 -37.51 -8.52
N LEU A 189 5.79 -36.61 -8.58
CA LEU A 189 5.02 -36.40 -9.83
C LEU A 189 4.59 -34.95 -10.15
N LEU A 190 5.21 -33.93 -9.56
CA LEU A 190 4.98 -32.55 -10.02
C LEU A 190 6.16 -32.04 -10.85
N PRO A 191 5.90 -31.40 -12.01
CA PRO A 191 6.96 -30.82 -12.83
C PRO A 191 7.73 -29.78 -12.02
N ARG A 192 9.03 -29.63 -12.31
CA ARG A 192 9.87 -28.59 -11.71
C ARG A 192 9.15 -27.24 -11.85
N PRO A 193 8.97 -26.46 -10.76
CA PRO A 193 8.36 -25.14 -10.87
C PRO A 193 9.20 -24.27 -11.80
N THR A 194 8.53 -23.56 -12.70
CA THR A 194 9.18 -22.63 -13.63
C THR A 194 9.81 -21.47 -12.86
N ALA A 195 10.75 -20.76 -13.48
CA ALA A 195 11.39 -19.59 -12.89
C ALA A 195 10.38 -18.52 -12.42
N GLU A 196 9.24 -18.41 -13.12
CA GLU A 196 8.10 -17.55 -12.77
C GLU A 196 7.44 -17.97 -11.45
N ALA A 197 7.22 -19.27 -11.23
CA ALA A 197 6.63 -19.78 -9.99
C ALA A 197 7.52 -19.54 -8.77
N LEU A 198 8.84 -19.50 -8.96
CA LEU A 198 9.80 -19.16 -7.90
C LEU A 198 9.80 -17.66 -7.58
N SER A 199 9.69 -16.79 -8.59
CA SER A 199 9.57 -15.34 -8.40
C SER A 199 8.26 -14.98 -7.67
N LEU A 200 7.15 -15.58 -8.10
CA LEU A 200 5.83 -15.42 -7.47
C LEU A 200 5.83 -15.85 -6.00
N ASN A 201 6.55 -16.92 -5.64
CA ASN A 201 6.65 -17.36 -4.25
C ASN A 201 7.47 -16.39 -3.38
N SER A 202 8.55 -15.81 -3.90
CA SER A 202 9.30 -14.77 -3.16
C SER A 202 8.50 -13.48 -3.00
N ALA A 203 7.81 -13.04 -4.06
CA ALA A 203 6.94 -11.87 -4.01
C ALA A 203 5.79 -12.07 -3.03
N GLN A 204 5.09 -13.23 -3.07
CA GLN A 204 4.03 -13.56 -2.11
C GLN A 204 4.53 -13.65 -0.67
N TYR A 205 5.74 -14.15 -0.43
CA TYR A 205 6.31 -14.20 0.92
C TYR A 205 6.61 -12.79 1.43
N PHE A 206 7.21 -11.95 0.59
CA PHE A 206 7.50 -10.55 0.93
C PHE A 206 6.21 -9.78 1.19
N GLU A 207 5.20 -9.91 0.32
CA GLU A 207 3.87 -9.32 0.53
C GLU A 207 3.26 -9.74 1.87
N ARG A 208 3.34 -11.03 2.25
CA ARG A 208 2.83 -11.52 3.54
C ARG A 208 3.62 -10.97 4.73
N ALA A 209 4.94 -10.91 4.64
CA ALA A 209 5.79 -10.36 5.69
C ALA A 209 5.47 -8.86 5.90
N SER A 210 5.45 -8.09 4.81
CA SER A 210 5.12 -6.67 4.82
C SER A 210 3.68 -6.41 5.28
N ALA A 211 2.71 -7.27 4.94
CA ALA A 211 1.35 -7.16 5.45
C ALA A 211 1.26 -7.30 6.98
N GLY A 212 2.01 -8.24 7.57
CA GLY A 212 2.10 -8.38 9.03
C GLY A 212 2.75 -7.18 9.71
N GLU A 213 3.76 -6.59 9.07
CA GLU A 213 4.46 -5.40 9.59
C GLU A 213 3.58 -4.14 9.52
N ARG A 214 2.81 -3.99 8.43
CA ARG A 214 1.75 -2.96 8.30
C ARG A 214 0.72 -3.04 9.39
N GLU A 215 0.18 -4.23 9.65
CA GLU A 215 -0.85 -4.43 10.66
C GLU A 215 -0.32 -4.05 12.05
N ARG A 216 0.90 -4.47 12.39
CA ARG A 216 1.57 -4.08 13.64
C ARG A 216 1.79 -2.56 13.73
N LYS A 217 2.17 -1.90 12.64
CA LYS A 217 2.38 -0.44 12.63
C LYS A 217 1.05 0.29 12.85
N ARG A 218 -0.01 -0.11 12.14
CA ARG A 218 -1.38 0.41 12.33
C ARG A 218 -1.87 0.18 13.75
N GLU A 219 -1.58 -0.97 14.35
CA GLU A 219 -1.93 -1.26 15.74
C GLU A 219 -1.17 -0.36 16.73
N ARG A 220 0.14 -0.18 16.55
CA ARG A 220 0.95 0.75 17.37
C ARG A 220 0.46 2.19 17.26
N GLU A 221 0.05 2.62 16.07
CA GLU A 221 -0.47 3.97 15.87
C GLU A 221 -1.84 4.17 16.54
N ARG A 222 -2.75 3.19 16.42
CA ARG A 222 -4.01 3.17 17.16
C ARG A 222 -3.79 3.17 18.67
N GLU A 223 -2.77 2.47 19.17
CA GLU A 223 -2.42 2.46 20.58
C GLU A 223 -1.91 3.83 21.06
N ARG A 224 -1.02 4.46 20.30
CA ARG A 224 -0.57 5.84 20.56
C ARG A 224 -1.73 6.84 20.54
N GLU A 225 -2.69 6.67 19.65
CA GLU A 225 -3.87 7.54 19.58
C GLU A 225 -4.78 7.36 20.81
N ARG A 226 -5.01 6.11 21.23
CA ARG A 226 -5.72 5.79 22.48
C ARG A 226 -5.01 6.36 23.70
N GLU A 227 -3.68 6.32 23.72
CA GLU A 227 -2.88 6.90 24.80
C GLU A 227 -3.03 8.43 24.86
N ARG A 228 -2.95 9.11 23.71
CA ARG A 228 -3.23 10.55 23.61
C ARG A 228 -4.66 10.90 24.03
N GLU A 229 -5.63 10.05 23.72
CA GLU A 229 -7.02 10.23 24.16
C GLU A 229 -7.15 10.09 25.68
N ARG A 230 -6.53 9.07 26.28
CA ARG A 230 -6.46 8.91 27.74
C ARG A 230 -5.77 10.09 28.41
N GLU A 231 -4.69 10.62 27.83
CA GLU A 231 -4.04 11.82 28.35
C GLU A 231 -4.95 13.04 28.27
N ARG A 232 -5.72 13.21 27.20
CA ARG A 232 -6.72 14.29 27.08
C ARG A 232 -7.83 14.14 28.12
N ASP A 233 -8.35 12.93 28.33
CA ASP A 233 -9.38 12.64 29.33
C ASP A 233 -8.85 12.82 30.76
N HIS A 234 -7.60 12.44 31.01
CA HIS A 234 -6.92 12.66 32.28
C HIS A 234 -6.73 14.16 32.55
N LYS A 235 -6.40 14.94 31.52
CA LYS A 235 -6.25 16.40 31.62
C LYS A 235 -7.60 17.11 31.79
N CYS A 236 -8.66 16.61 31.16
CA CYS A 236 -10.04 17.07 31.37
C CYS A 236 -10.55 16.78 32.78
N SER A 237 -10.25 15.59 33.33
CA SER A 237 -10.63 15.21 34.70
C SER A 237 -9.80 15.93 35.77
N ALA A 238 -8.54 16.27 35.49
CA ALA A 238 -7.70 17.12 36.35
C ALA A 238 -8.12 18.60 36.35
N GLY A 239 -8.93 19.04 35.37
CA GLY A 239 -9.52 20.39 35.31
C GLY A 239 -10.74 20.60 36.20
N VAL A 240 -11.27 19.54 36.83
CA VAL A 240 -12.36 19.63 37.82
C VAL A 240 -11.75 19.72 39.22
N THR A 241 -11.07 20.83 39.52
CA THR A 241 -10.85 21.19 40.92
C THR A 241 -12.18 21.63 41.49
N SER A 242 -12.74 20.78 42.36
CA SER A 242 -13.87 21.11 43.23
C SER A 242 -13.57 22.41 43.97
N SER A 243 -14.24 23.50 43.61
CA SER A 243 -14.37 24.64 44.52
C SER A 243 -15.11 24.16 45.77
N PRO A 244 -14.62 24.43 46.99
CA PRO A 244 -15.36 24.07 48.19
C PRO A 244 -16.67 24.85 48.26
N VAL A 245 -17.73 24.09 48.51
CA VAL A 245 -19.10 24.55 48.76
C VAL A 245 -19.10 25.58 49.90
N ALA A 246 -19.55 26.80 49.61
CA ALA A 246 -19.83 27.80 50.63
C ALA A 246 -21.07 27.36 51.43
N ILE A 247 -20.86 27.04 52.71
CA ILE A 247 -21.93 26.74 53.68
C ILE A 247 -22.55 28.08 54.13
N PRO A 248 -23.87 28.29 54.03
CA PRO A 248 -24.50 29.50 54.53
C PRO A 248 -24.69 29.40 56.05
N PHE A 249 -24.16 30.36 56.80
CA PHE A 249 -24.50 30.57 58.21
C PHE A 249 -25.69 31.52 58.32
N PRO A 250 -26.76 31.14 59.06
CA PRO A 250 -27.70 32.11 59.59
C PRO A 250 -27.70 32.12 61.14
N LEU A 251 -27.67 33.36 61.64
CA LEU A 251 -28.34 33.89 62.84
C LEU A 251 -27.64 33.97 64.22
N SER A 252 -27.81 35.18 64.74
CA SER A 252 -28.14 35.59 66.12
C SER A 252 -27.00 35.86 67.09
N GLY A 253 -27.08 37.04 67.71
CA GLY A 253 -26.14 37.54 68.70
C GLY A 253 -26.50 37.14 70.13
N THR A 254 -25.65 37.55 71.06
CA THR A 254 -25.98 38.02 72.42
C THR A 254 -24.67 38.41 73.14
N TYR A 255 -24.74 39.55 73.83
CA TYR A 255 -23.76 40.22 74.69
C TYR A 255 -22.65 41.03 74.02
#